data_AF-A0A9E6F849-F1
#
_entry.id   AF-A0A9E6F849-F1
#
_cell.length_a   1.000
_cell.length_b   1.000
_cell.length_c   1.000
_cell.angle_alpha   90.00
_cell.angle_beta   90.00
_cell.angle_gamma   90.00
#
_symmetry.space_group_name_H-M   'P 1'
#
loop_
_entity.id
_entity.type
_entity.pdbx_description
1 polymer ?
#
loop_
_entity_poly.entity_id
_entity_poly.type
_entity_poly.pdbx_seq_one_letter_code
_entity_poly.pdbx_strand_id
1 'polypeptide(L)'
;MTLNKLLIEKNLTKYQLSNLSKVPYSTISDLFNEKTDLKKCSVDVVYKIAKVLNISIEELIVLSLNVEELRLDFETFKGNMRHEIHFTDDLSFIEKTLSSDQIDAYLEKKWYPEALYTLAMVDYLSRINEIPLYNKYDSLRKAKLKRIHYPASLIIAQEFKENKKLVEEYFERSIPEFKRFNIVENEIRNVA
;
A
#
# COMPACT_ATOMS: atom_id res chain seq x y z
N MET A 1 9.66 -8.13 6.59
CA MET A 1 11.04 -8.59 6.87
C MET A 1 12.00 -7.44 6.60
N THR A 2 13.10 -7.30 7.32
CA THR A 2 14.12 -6.24 7.07
C THR A 2 15.43 -6.91 6.65
N LEU A 3 16.34 -6.16 6.01
CA LEU A 3 17.70 -6.62 5.69
C LEU A 3 18.41 -7.29 6.89
N ASN A 4 18.34 -6.68 8.07
CA ASN A 4 18.98 -7.24 9.28
C ASN A 4 18.32 -8.55 9.74
N LYS A 5 16.98 -8.68 9.62
CA LYS A 5 16.30 -9.95 9.93
C LYS A 5 16.69 -11.06 8.95
N LEU A 6 16.83 -10.73 7.66
CA LEU A 6 17.25 -11.70 6.64
C LEU A 6 18.66 -12.26 6.91
N LEU A 7 19.59 -11.43 7.39
CA LEU A 7 20.93 -11.90 7.79
C LEU A 7 20.86 -12.94 8.91
N ILE A 8 20.02 -12.69 9.92
CA ILE A 8 19.80 -13.60 11.05
C ILE A 8 19.22 -14.92 10.55
N GLU A 9 18.19 -14.89 9.71
CA GLU A 9 17.55 -16.08 9.14
C GLU A 9 18.53 -16.91 8.30
N LYS A 10 19.47 -16.27 7.60
CA LYS A 10 20.50 -16.94 6.80
C LYS A 10 21.73 -17.33 7.60
N ASN A 11 21.76 -17.09 8.92
CA ASN A 11 22.93 -17.31 9.78
C ASN A 11 24.21 -16.63 9.25
N LEU A 12 24.06 -15.42 8.70
CA LEU A 12 25.15 -14.64 8.12
C LEU A 12 25.42 -13.39 8.96
N THR A 13 26.69 -13.11 9.19
CA THR A 13 27.16 -11.83 9.71
C THR A 13 27.42 -10.84 8.58
N LYS A 14 27.43 -9.53 8.87
CA LYS A 14 27.84 -8.48 7.92
C LYS A 14 29.25 -8.73 7.35
N TYR A 15 30.14 -9.27 8.19
CA TYR A 15 31.50 -9.64 7.79
C TYR A 15 31.52 -10.81 6.79
N GLN A 16 30.77 -11.89 7.08
CA GLN A 16 30.63 -13.01 6.15
C GLN A 16 29.98 -12.57 4.84
N LEU A 17 28.96 -11.71 4.88
CA LEU A 17 28.32 -11.17 3.69
C LEU A 17 29.31 -10.37 2.83
N SER A 18 30.15 -9.54 3.46
CA SER A 18 31.21 -8.79 2.77
C SER A 18 32.21 -9.73 2.08
N ASN A 19 32.71 -10.75 2.80
CA ASN A 19 33.66 -11.71 2.26
C ASN A 19 33.09 -12.54 1.10
N LEU A 20 31.85 -13.02 1.24
CA LEU A 20 31.20 -13.85 0.22
C LEU A 20 30.82 -13.05 -1.02
N SER A 21 30.31 -11.82 -0.84
CA SER A 21 29.86 -10.97 -1.95
C SER A 21 31.01 -10.23 -2.63
N LYS A 22 32.20 -10.21 -2.01
CA LYS A 22 33.35 -9.40 -2.43
C LYS A 22 33.04 -7.91 -2.48
N VAL A 23 32.09 -7.46 -1.66
CA VAL A 23 31.75 -6.05 -1.45
C VAL A 23 32.47 -5.56 -0.19
N PRO A 24 33.09 -4.37 -0.19
CA PRO A 24 33.79 -3.84 0.98
C PRO A 24 32.92 -3.83 2.24
N TYR A 25 33.52 -4.19 3.38
CA TYR A 25 32.80 -4.24 4.65
C TYR A 25 32.20 -2.88 5.04
N SER A 26 32.87 -1.78 4.70
CA SER A 26 32.34 -0.42 4.88
C SER A 26 30.99 -0.24 4.18
N THR A 27 30.90 -0.64 2.91
CA THR A 27 29.65 -0.56 2.12
C THR A 27 28.54 -1.43 2.71
N ILE A 28 28.84 -2.67 3.11
CA ILE A 28 27.84 -3.54 3.76
C ILE A 28 27.41 -2.97 5.11
N SER A 29 28.35 -2.47 5.90
CA SER A 29 28.06 -1.85 7.19
C SER A 29 27.17 -0.63 7.04
N ASP A 30 27.49 0.27 6.09
CA ASP A 30 26.71 1.49 5.86
C ASP A 30 25.31 1.19 5.33
N LEU A 31 25.17 0.20 4.43
CA LEU A 31 23.87 -0.25 3.93
C LEU A 31 22.98 -0.80 5.05
N PHE A 32 23.51 -1.72 5.87
CA PHE A 32 22.73 -2.39 6.92
C PHE A 32 22.55 -1.54 8.19
N ASN A 33 23.16 -0.36 8.25
CA ASN A 33 22.96 0.65 9.28
C ASN A 33 22.23 1.89 8.74
N GLU A 34 21.60 1.80 7.56
CA GLU A 34 20.80 2.87 6.93
C GLU A 34 21.57 4.19 6.67
N LYS A 35 22.90 4.14 6.63
CA LYS A 35 23.75 5.30 6.26
C LYS A 35 23.83 5.51 4.76
N THR A 36 23.61 4.46 3.98
CA THR A 36 23.60 4.49 2.52
C THR A 36 22.37 3.76 2.00
N ASP A 37 21.65 4.43 1.11
CA ASP A 37 20.51 3.86 0.39
C ASP A 37 21.01 2.87 -0.69
N LEU A 38 20.43 1.66 -0.72
CA LEU A 38 20.75 0.64 -1.71
C LEU A 38 20.60 1.16 -3.15
N LYS A 39 19.67 2.10 -3.39
CA LYS A 39 19.43 2.74 -4.70
C LYS A 39 20.63 3.53 -5.20
N LYS A 40 21.55 3.92 -4.32
CA LYS A 40 22.78 4.64 -4.66
C LYS A 40 23.96 3.70 -4.95
N CYS A 41 23.81 2.41 -4.68
CA CYS A 41 24.82 1.42 -5.01
C CYS A 41 24.82 1.10 -6.51
N SER A 42 25.98 0.71 -7.04
CA SER A 42 26.05 0.21 -8.41
C SER A 42 25.27 -1.10 -8.54
N VAL A 43 24.74 -1.36 -9.73
CA VAL A 43 24.00 -2.60 -10.02
C VAL A 43 24.84 -3.85 -9.73
N ASP A 44 26.16 -3.79 -9.98
CA ASP A 44 27.09 -4.88 -9.66
C ASP A 44 27.12 -5.21 -8.15
N VAL A 45 27.13 -4.18 -7.28
CA VAL A 45 27.09 -4.37 -5.83
C VAL A 45 25.76 -4.99 -5.40
N VAL A 46 24.64 -4.48 -5.92
CA VAL A 46 23.30 -4.99 -5.62
C VAL A 46 23.18 -6.46 -6.05
N TYR A 47 23.63 -6.80 -7.26
CA TYR A 47 23.64 -8.16 -7.79
C TYR A 47 24.47 -9.12 -6.93
N LYS A 48 25.69 -8.71 -6.53
CA LYS A 48 26.57 -9.53 -5.67
C LYS A 48 25.95 -9.83 -4.32
N ILE A 49 25.28 -8.86 -3.70
CA ILE A 49 24.58 -9.04 -2.42
C ILE A 49 23.38 -9.97 -2.60
N ALA A 50 22.52 -9.70 -3.60
CA ALA A 50 21.33 -10.52 -3.89
C ALA A 50 21.70 -11.98 -4.14
N LYS A 51 22.79 -12.21 -4.89
CA LYS A 51 23.32 -13.55 -5.19
C LYS A 51 23.75 -14.31 -3.94
N VAL A 52 24.47 -13.68 -3.02
CA VAL A 52 24.89 -14.34 -1.76
C VAL A 52 23.70 -14.61 -0.85
N LEU A 53 22.75 -13.67 -0.81
CA LEU A 53 21.52 -13.83 -0.04
C LEU A 53 20.53 -14.79 -0.72
N ASN A 54 20.78 -15.24 -1.96
CA ASN A 54 19.87 -16.09 -2.72
C ASN A 54 18.42 -15.56 -2.74
N ILE A 55 18.29 -14.27 -3.08
CA ILE A 55 17.02 -13.58 -3.31
C ILE A 55 17.10 -12.81 -4.63
N SER A 56 15.95 -12.38 -5.15
CA SER A 56 15.93 -11.54 -6.35
C SER A 56 16.45 -10.12 -6.04
N ILE A 57 16.86 -9.37 -7.07
CA ILE A 57 17.25 -7.96 -6.91
C ILE A 57 16.05 -7.15 -6.42
N GLU A 58 14.86 -7.44 -6.95
CA GLU A 58 13.60 -6.80 -6.57
C GLU A 58 13.31 -7.02 -5.08
N GLU A 59 13.43 -8.27 -4.61
CA GLU A 59 13.22 -8.59 -3.20
C GLU A 59 14.24 -7.87 -2.30
N LEU A 60 15.52 -7.82 -2.72
CA LEU A 60 16.56 -7.11 -1.98
C LEU A 60 16.25 -5.60 -1.88
N ILE A 61 15.78 -4.99 -2.97
CA ILE A 61 15.36 -3.59 -2.98
C ILE A 61 14.20 -3.41 -2.01
N VAL A 62 13.14 -4.23 -2.08
CA VAL A 62 11.98 -4.14 -1.18
C VAL A 62 12.40 -4.25 0.30
N LEU A 63 13.36 -5.10 0.63
CA LEU A 63 13.89 -5.25 1.99
C LEU A 63 14.76 -4.07 2.47
N SER A 64 15.25 -3.24 1.55
CA SER A 64 15.99 -2.01 1.82
C SER A 64 15.10 -0.76 1.93
N LEU A 65 13.86 -0.84 1.45
CA LEU A 65 12.92 0.28 1.54
C LEU A 65 12.35 0.37 2.96
N ASN A 66 12.29 1.60 3.46
CA ASN A 66 11.50 1.89 4.65
C ASN A 66 10.01 1.80 4.34
N VAL A 67 9.20 1.56 5.37
CA VAL A 67 7.74 1.42 5.24
C VAL A 67 7.13 2.62 4.51
N GLU A 68 7.60 3.83 4.79
CA GLU A 68 7.14 5.06 4.13
C GLU A 68 7.48 5.11 2.64
N GLU A 69 8.62 4.55 2.21
CA GLU A 69 9.01 4.49 0.79
C GLU A 69 8.19 3.47 -0.01
N LEU A 70 7.60 2.49 0.67
CA LEU A 70 6.65 1.54 0.09
C LEU A 70 5.23 2.09 0.03
N ARG A 71 4.94 3.17 0.76
CA ARG A 71 3.59 3.75 0.79
C ARG A 71 3.37 4.52 -0.50
N LEU A 72 2.49 4.00 -1.34
CA LEU A 72 2.01 4.72 -2.51
C LEU A 72 1.25 5.98 -2.08
N ASP A 73 1.24 7.01 -2.93
CA ASP A 73 0.25 8.05 -2.77
C ASP A 73 -1.15 7.43 -2.88
N PHE A 74 -2.10 8.08 -2.21
CA PHE A 74 -3.42 7.49 -2.04
C PHE A 74 -4.18 7.37 -3.37
N GLU A 75 -3.94 8.25 -4.36
CA GLU A 75 -4.57 8.14 -5.67
C GLU A 75 -4.04 6.93 -6.46
N THR A 76 -2.72 6.73 -6.48
CA THR A 76 -2.12 5.54 -7.08
C THR A 76 -2.57 4.26 -6.38
N PHE A 77 -2.70 4.27 -5.05
CA PHE A 77 -3.27 3.15 -4.31
C PHE A 77 -4.70 2.81 -4.78
N LYS A 78 -5.60 3.81 -4.86
CA LYS A 78 -6.97 3.61 -5.35
C LYS A 78 -6.98 3.08 -6.79
N GLY A 79 -6.12 3.62 -7.66
CA GLY A 79 -5.96 3.15 -9.04
C GLY A 79 -5.61 1.66 -9.10
N ASN A 80 -4.62 1.23 -8.32
CA ASN A 80 -4.21 -0.17 -8.27
C ASN A 80 -5.34 -1.09 -7.78
N MET A 81 -6.09 -0.68 -6.77
CA MET A 81 -7.23 -1.44 -6.25
C MET A 81 -8.35 -1.62 -7.30
N ARG A 82 -8.65 -0.56 -8.07
CA ARG A 82 -9.62 -0.63 -9.17
C ARG A 82 -9.14 -1.56 -10.29
N HIS A 83 -7.85 -1.47 -10.65
CA HIS A 83 -7.26 -2.38 -11.62
C HIS A 83 -7.34 -3.83 -11.16
N GLU A 84 -7.04 -4.11 -9.89
CA GLU A 84 -7.12 -5.46 -9.33
C GLU A 84 -8.51 -6.08 -9.55
N ILE A 85 -9.59 -5.35 -9.22
CA ILE A 85 -10.97 -5.80 -9.43
C ILE A 85 -11.36 -5.89 -10.90
N HIS A 86 -10.73 -5.13 -11.79
CA HIS A 86 -10.95 -5.33 -13.22
C HIS A 86 -10.38 -6.67 -13.71
N PHE A 87 -9.32 -7.17 -13.07
CA PHE A 87 -8.64 -8.41 -13.46
C PHE A 87 -9.05 -9.65 -12.66
N THR A 88 -9.63 -9.48 -11.47
CA THR A 88 -10.20 -10.56 -10.66
C THR A 88 -11.71 -10.41 -10.54
N ASP A 89 -12.48 -11.49 -10.48
CA ASP A 89 -13.90 -11.35 -10.11
C ASP A 89 -14.06 -10.83 -8.67
N ASP A 90 -15.24 -10.29 -8.35
CA ASP A 90 -15.51 -9.65 -7.07
C ASP A 90 -15.34 -10.59 -5.89
N LEU A 91 -15.76 -11.84 -6.06
CA LEU A 91 -15.73 -12.85 -5.01
C LEU A 91 -14.29 -13.21 -4.65
N SER A 92 -13.46 -13.40 -5.66
CA SER A 92 -12.03 -13.66 -5.52
C SER A 92 -11.33 -12.50 -4.83
N PHE A 93 -11.69 -11.26 -5.17
CA PHE A 93 -11.15 -10.09 -4.49
C PHE A 93 -11.57 -10.07 -3.00
N ILE A 94 -12.86 -10.23 -2.70
CA ILE A 94 -13.38 -10.27 -1.32
C ILE A 94 -12.69 -11.38 -0.52
N GLU A 95 -12.66 -12.61 -1.05
CA GLU A 95 -12.05 -13.76 -0.38
C GLU A 95 -10.58 -13.52 -0.10
N LYS A 96 -9.81 -13.04 -1.09
CA LYS A 96 -8.39 -12.71 -0.94
C LYS A 96 -8.17 -11.61 0.12
N THR A 97 -8.94 -10.54 0.08
CA THR A 97 -8.80 -9.42 1.03
C THR A 97 -9.20 -9.84 2.44
N LEU A 98 -10.23 -10.67 2.62
CA LEU A 98 -10.68 -11.12 3.94
C LEU A 98 -9.80 -12.22 4.52
N SER A 99 -9.22 -13.07 3.68
CA SER A 99 -8.30 -14.14 4.08
C SER A 99 -6.87 -13.63 4.30
N SER A 100 -6.56 -12.43 3.84
CA SER A 100 -5.30 -11.75 4.14
C SER A 100 -5.50 -10.81 5.34
N ASP A 101 -4.51 -10.74 6.23
CA ASP A 101 -4.49 -9.73 7.30
C ASP A 101 -4.10 -8.33 6.75
N GLN A 102 -4.48 -8.02 5.50
CA GLN A 102 -4.05 -6.82 4.78
C GLN A 102 -4.62 -5.54 5.42
N ILE A 103 -5.90 -5.54 5.81
CA ILE A 103 -6.53 -4.40 6.49
C ILE A 103 -5.85 -4.16 7.85
N ASP A 104 -5.60 -5.23 8.61
CA ASP A 104 -4.93 -5.13 9.91
C ASP A 104 -3.48 -4.64 9.75
N ALA A 105 -2.76 -5.13 8.73
CA ALA A 105 -1.42 -4.65 8.41
C ALA A 105 -1.39 -3.14 8.08
N TYR A 106 -2.42 -2.62 7.40
CA TYR A 106 -2.55 -1.18 7.18
C TYR A 106 -2.83 -0.41 8.49
N LEU A 107 -3.67 -0.95 9.38
CA LEU A 107 -3.93 -0.34 10.68
C LEU A 107 -2.67 -0.28 11.57
N GLU A 108 -1.89 -1.35 11.63
CA GLU A 108 -0.63 -1.42 12.38
C GLU A 108 0.37 -0.36 11.88
N LYS A 109 0.44 -0.15 10.56
CA LYS A 109 1.25 0.89 9.92
C LYS A 109 0.65 2.30 10.02
N LYS A 110 -0.54 2.44 10.61
CA LYS A 110 -1.33 3.70 10.67
C LYS A 110 -1.70 4.26 9.30
N TRP A 111 -1.81 3.39 8.30
CA TRP A 111 -2.27 3.69 6.93
C TRP A 111 -3.80 3.66 6.89
N TYR A 112 -4.41 4.57 7.65
CA TYR A 112 -5.87 4.59 7.84
C TYR A 112 -6.67 4.83 6.55
N PRO A 113 -6.26 5.75 5.63
CA PRO A 113 -6.97 5.91 4.37
C PRO A 113 -7.04 4.62 3.56
N GLU A 114 -5.93 3.89 3.47
CA GLU A 114 -5.80 2.62 2.75
C GLU A 114 -6.64 1.52 3.42
N ALA A 115 -6.55 1.38 4.75
CA ALA A 115 -7.36 0.43 5.51
C ALA A 115 -8.87 0.66 5.31
N LEU A 116 -9.33 1.91 5.44
CA LEU A 116 -10.73 2.26 5.29
C LEU A 116 -11.20 2.16 3.84
N TYR A 117 -10.35 2.48 2.87
CA TYR A 117 -10.65 2.29 1.45
C TYR A 117 -10.83 0.82 1.12
N THR A 118 -9.89 -0.05 1.52
CA THR A 118 -9.98 -1.49 1.31
C THR A 118 -11.25 -2.07 1.95
N LEU A 119 -11.59 -1.66 3.17
CA LEU A 119 -12.84 -2.08 3.80
C LEU A 119 -14.08 -1.57 3.04
N ALA A 120 -14.09 -0.33 2.57
CA ALA A 120 -15.18 0.20 1.77
C ALA A 120 -15.34 -0.54 0.44
N MET A 121 -14.24 -0.94 -0.21
CA MET A 121 -14.25 -1.77 -1.42
C MET A 121 -14.90 -3.12 -1.12
N VAL A 122 -14.48 -3.82 -0.07
CA VAL A 122 -15.08 -5.10 0.33
C VAL A 122 -16.56 -4.96 0.65
N ASP A 123 -16.95 -3.94 1.41
CA ASP A 123 -18.36 -3.69 1.76
C ASP A 123 -19.20 -3.37 0.51
N TYR A 124 -18.66 -2.57 -0.42
CA TYR A 124 -19.30 -2.22 -1.68
C TYR A 124 -19.53 -3.46 -2.53
N LEU A 125 -18.48 -4.26 -2.72
CA LEU A 125 -18.54 -5.50 -3.50
C LEU A 125 -19.49 -6.52 -2.84
N SER A 126 -19.51 -6.58 -1.50
CA SER A 126 -20.44 -7.43 -0.76
C SER A 126 -21.88 -7.00 -1.00
N ARG A 127 -22.19 -5.70 -0.97
CA ARG A 127 -23.54 -5.20 -1.25
C ARG A 127 -24.00 -5.53 -2.66
N ILE A 128 -23.19 -5.28 -3.68
CA ILE A 128 -23.60 -5.54 -5.07
C ILE A 128 -23.75 -7.04 -5.39
N ASN A 129 -23.08 -7.90 -4.63
CA ASN A 129 -23.17 -9.36 -4.75
C ASN A 129 -24.10 -10.01 -3.70
N GLU A 130 -24.85 -9.21 -2.94
CA GLU A 130 -25.79 -9.68 -1.91
C GLU A 130 -25.14 -10.55 -0.80
N ILE A 131 -23.89 -10.28 -0.47
CA ILE A 131 -23.11 -10.99 0.55
C ILE A 131 -23.22 -10.26 1.91
N PRO A 132 -23.48 -10.97 3.01
CA PRO A 132 -23.45 -10.39 4.35
C PRO A 132 -22.07 -9.82 4.70
N LEU A 133 -22.06 -8.69 5.42
CA LEU A 133 -20.81 -8.06 5.84
C LEU A 133 -20.03 -8.94 6.83
N TYR A 134 -18.71 -8.99 6.65
CA TYR A 134 -17.82 -9.69 7.56
C TYR A 134 -17.66 -8.92 8.88
N ASN A 135 -18.03 -9.54 9.99
CA ASN A 135 -18.20 -8.89 11.31
C ASN A 135 -16.88 -8.47 12.00
N LYS A 136 -15.72 -9.02 11.62
CA LYS A 136 -14.39 -8.66 12.19
C LYS A 136 -14.15 -7.16 12.22
N TYR A 137 -14.63 -6.44 11.20
CA TYR A 137 -14.37 -5.00 11.00
C TYR A 137 -15.53 -4.07 11.43
N ASP A 138 -16.52 -4.56 12.19
CA ASP A 138 -17.68 -3.74 12.61
C ASP A 138 -17.30 -2.52 13.46
N SER A 139 -16.24 -2.63 14.27
CA SER A 139 -15.68 -1.50 15.00
C SER A 139 -15.09 -0.46 14.06
N LEU A 140 -14.37 -0.90 13.02
CA LEU A 140 -13.74 -0.04 12.02
C LEU A 140 -14.78 0.69 11.16
N ARG A 141 -15.94 0.08 10.89
CA ARG A 141 -17.08 0.72 10.19
C ARG A 141 -17.67 1.93 10.92
N LYS A 142 -17.39 2.09 12.21
CA LYS A 142 -17.81 3.25 13.02
C LYS A 142 -16.79 4.40 12.97
N ALA A 143 -15.58 4.16 12.45
CA ALA A 143 -14.57 5.18 12.29
C ALA A 143 -14.81 6.04 11.05
N LYS A 144 -14.14 7.20 10.97
CA LYS A 144 -14.09 8.04 9.78
C LYS A 144 -12.80 8.87 9.75
N LEU A 145 -12.33 9.24 8.56
CA LEU A 145 -11.17 10.11 8.42
C LEU A 145 -11.50 11.52 8.91
N LYS A 146 -10.52 12.24 9.47
CA LYS A 146 -10.74 13.59 10.01
C LYS A 146 -11.06 14.62 8.90
N ARG A 147 -10.47 14.43 7.72
CA ARG A 147 -10.67 15.26 6.53
C ARG A 147 -11.36 14.44 5.45
N ILE A 148 -12.08 15.12 4.57
CA ILE A 148 -12.65 14.49 3.38
C ILE A 148 -11.54 14.35 2.33
N HIS A 149 -11.39 13.13 1.83
CA HIS A 149 -10.44 12.78 0.78
C HIS A 149 -11.11 12.87 -0.58
N TYR A 150 -10.80 13.94 -1.30
CA TYR A 150 -11.27 14.19 -2.65
C TYR A 150 -10.28 13.66 -3.69
N PRO A 151 -10.77 13.16 -4.84
CA PRO A 151 -9.96 12.93 -6.04
C PRO A 151 -9.12 14.16 -6.41
N ALA A 152 -7.92 13.94 -6.96
CA ALA A 152 -7.02 15.02 -7.36
C ALA A 152 -7.68 16.06 -8.28
N SER A 153 -8.56 15.61 -9.21
CA SER A 153 -9.32 16.48 -10.10
C SER A 153 -10.25 17.45 -9.36
N LEU A 154 -10.79 17.06 -8.20
CA LEU A 154 -11.69 17.88 -7.39
C LEU A 154 -10.94 18.77 -6.38
N ILE A 155 -9.72 18.40 -5.99
CA ILE A 155 -8.90 19.24 -5.11
C ILE A 155 -8.63 20.59 -5.78
N ILE A 156 -8.24 20.56 -7.06
CA ILE A 156 -8.04 21.78 -7.85
C ILE A 156 -9.36 22.56 -7.96
N ALA A 157 -10.46 21.86 -8.23
CA ALA A 157 -11.77 22.50 -8.36
C ALA A 157 -12.19 23.24 -7.08
N GLN A 158 -11.85 22.73 -5.89
CA GLN A 158 -12.19 23.37 -4.60
C GLN A 158 -11.56 24.74 -4.38
N GLU A 159 -10.43 25.04 -5.03
CA GLU A 159 -9.77 26.34 -4.90
C GLU A 159 -10.58 27.46 -5.57
N PHE A 160 -11.48 27.11 -6.49
CA PHE A 160 -12.32 28.04 -7.22
C PHE A 160 -13.74 28.08 -6.63
N LYS A 161 -14.16 29.25 -6.13
CA LYS A 161 -15.50 29.45 -5.53
C LYS A 161 -16.65 29.05 -6.44
N GLU A 162 -16.48 29.20 -7.75
CA GLU A 162 -17.48 28.88 -8.78
C GLU A 162 -17.79 27.37 -8.84
N ASN A 163 -16.83 26.53 -8.46
CA ASN A 163 -16.95 25.08 -8.50
C ASN A 163 -17.48 24.49 -7.18
N LYS A 164 -17.84 25.31 -6.19
CA LYS A 164 -18.32 24.81 -4.89
C LYS A 164 -19.53 23.88 -5.03
N LYS A 165 -20.48 24.25 -5.90
CA LYS A 165 -21.67 23.43 -6.19
C LYS A 165 -21.29 22.09 -6.83
N LEU A 166 -20.34 22.08 -7.75
CA LEU A 166 -19.82 20.87 -8.37
C LEU A 166 -19.21 19.93 -7.33
N VAL A 167 -18.36 20.45 -6.44
CA VAL A 167 -17.73 19.66 -5.37
C VAL A 167 -18.76 19.03 -4.43
N GLU A 168 -19.79 19.79 -4.04
CA GLU A 168 -20.89 19.30 -3.21
C GLU A 168 -21.69 18.20 -3.92
N GLU A 169 -22.04 18.38 -5.20
CA GLU A 169 -22.73 17.35 -5.99
C GLU A 169 -21.90 16.07 -6.13
N TYR A 170 -20.58 16.19 -6.30
CA TYR A 170 -19.69 15.03 -6.35
C TYR A 170 -19.65 14.27 -5.03
N PHE A 171 -19.59 14.99 -3.89
CA PHE A 171 -19.63 14.37 -2.56
C PHE A 171 -20.98 13.66 -2.31
N GLU A 172 -22.08 14.24 -2.79
CA GLU A 172 -23.40 13.65 -2.63
C GLU A 172 -23.59 12.37 -3.44
N ARG A 173 -22.99 12.29 -4.64
CA ARG A 173 -23.00 11.11 -5.50
C ARG A 173 -22.03 10.01 -5.08
N SER A 174 -21.20 10.23 -4.07
CA SER A 174 -20.22 9.24 -3.62
C SER A 174 -20.87 7.97 -3.12
N ILE A 175 -20.24 6.85 -3.46
CA ILE A 175 -20.64 5.50 -3.07
C ILE A 175 -20.74 5.45 -1.53
N PRO A 176 -21.87 4.98 -0.95
CA PRO A 176 -22.15 5.08 0.48
C PRO A 176 -21.03 4.50 1.38
N GLU A 177 -20.44 3.38 0.96
CA GLU A 177 -19.39 2.69 1.71
C GLU A 177 -18.13 3.54 1.89
N PHE A 178 -17.77 4.32 0.88
CA PHE A 178 -16.60 5.23 0.88
C PHE A 178 -16.95 6.55 1.55
N LYS A 179 -18.13 7.10 1.22
CA LYS A 179 -18.64 8.36 1.79
C LYS A 179 -18.68 8.30 3.32
N ARG A 180 -19.07 7.14 3.89
CA ARG A 180 -19.04 6.88 5.34
C ARG A 180 -17.68 7.16 5.98
N PHE A 181 -16.59 6.86 5.27
CA PHE A 181 -15.23 7.07 5.75
C PHE A 181 -14.64 8.45 5.39
N ASN A 182 -15.47 9.36 4.86
CA ASN A 182 -15.05 10.63 4.28
C ASN A 182 -14.13 10.46 3.05
N ILE A 183 -14.38 9.43 2.24
CA ILE A 183 -13.68 9.23 0.96
C ILE A 183 -14.68 9.47 -0.18
N VAL A 184 -14.32 10.36 -1.09
CA VAL A 184 -15.12 10.66 -2.29
C VAL A 184 -14.70 9.72 -3.39
N GLU A 185 -15.55 8.74 -3.68
CA GLU A 185 -15.40 7.79 -4.77
C GLU A 185 -16.76 7.59 -5.40
N ASN A 186 -16.87 7.89 -6.69
CA ASN A 186 -18.16 7.85 -7.39
C ASN A 186 -18.28 6.62 -8.30
N GLU A 187 -17.15 6.11 -8.79
CA GLU A 187 -17.13 5.00 -9.75
C GLU A 187 -15.91 4.11 -9.48
N ILE A 188 -16.15 2.79 -9.42
CA ILE A 188 -15.08 1.78 -9.22
C ILE A 188 -14.77 1.05 -10.51
N ARG A 189 -15.76 0.85 -11.39
CA ARG A 189 -15.64 0.00 -12.59
C ARG A 189 -15.49 0.74 -13.92
N ASN A 190 -15.78 2.04 -13.97
CA ASN A 190 -15.56 2.82 -15.17
C ASN A 190 -14.10 3.27 -15.19
N VAL A 191 -13.28 2.52 -15.91
CA VAL A 191 -11.98 3.00 -16.37
C VAL A 191 -12.23 3.66 -17.72
N ALA A 192 -12.46 4.97 -17.71
CA ALA A 192 -12.51 5.76 -18.94
C ALA A 192 -11.09 6.05 -19.45
#